data_AF-A0AAV9FNR6-F1
#
_entry.id   AF-A0AAV9FNR6-F1
#
_cell.length_a   1.000
_cell.length_b   1.000
_cell.length_c   1.000
_cell.angle_alpha   90.00
_cell.angle_beta   90.00
_cell.angle_gamma   90.00
#
_symmetry.space_group_name_H-M   'P 1'
#
loop_
_entity.id
_entity.type
_entity.pdbx_description
1 polymer ?
#
loop_
_entity_poly.entity_id
_entity_poly.type
_entity_poly.pdbx_seq_one_letter_code
_entity_poly.pdbx_strand_id
1 'polypeptide(L)'
;MHGFGVYRFANGHQYEGAWHEGRRQGLGMYTFRNGEAQSGHWQNGILDTLSTQSSVIGSPVAVNHSKVLNAVQEARRAAEKAFDVQRVDERVNKAVAAANKAANAARVAAVKAVQKRIPGTNYEIPIPIE
;
A
#
# COMPACT_ATOMS: atom_id res chain seq x y z
N MET A 1 10.82 10.19 -24.00
CA MET A 1 10.74 9.49 -22.70
C MET A 1 11.70 8.30 -22.73
N HIS A 2 12.46 8.10 -21.67
CA HIS A 2 13.37 6.96 -21.51
C HIS A 2 13.20 6.37 -20.10
N GLY A 3 13.34 5.06 -19.95
CA GLY A 3 13.21 4.36 -18.66
C GLY A 3 11.95 3.48 -18.56
N PHE A 4 11.68 2.92 -17.38
CA PHE A 4 10.46 2.14 -17.13
C PHE A 4 9.31 3.05 -16.71
N GLY A 5 8.11 2.79 -17.22
CA GLY A 5 6.95 3.59 -16.87
C GLY A 5 5.62 2.97 -17.29
N VAL A 6 4.57 3.43 -16.63
CA VAL A 6 3.18 3.09 -16.94
C VAL A 6 2.55 4.24 -17.71
N TYR A 7 2.02 3.94 -18.89
CA TYR A 7 1.28 4.89 -19.70
C TYR A 7 -0.17 4.41 -19.85
N ARG A 8 -1.11 5.27 -19.45
CA ARG A 8 -2.54 5.03 -19.64
C ARG A 8 -3.02 5.83 -20.83
N PHE A 9 -3.57 5.12 -21.79
CA PHE A 9 -4.14 5.70 -22.99
C PHE A 9 -5.56 6.20 -22.71
N ALA A 10 -5.98 7.27 -23.39
CA ALA A 10 -7.32 7.82 -23.25
C ALA A 10 -8.44 6.83 -23.66
N ASN A 11 -8.11 5.82 -24.48
CA ASN A 11 -9.01 4.73 -24.87
C ASN A 11 -9.19 3.63 -23.79
N GLY A 12 -8.55 3.80 -22.62
CA GLY A 12 -8.60 2.84 -21.52
C GLY A 12 -7.60 1.69 -21.63
N HIS A 13 -6.70 1.70 -22.63
CA HIS A 13 -5.56 0.79 -22.65
C HIS A 13 -4.47 1.25 -21.69
N GLN A 14 -3.63 0.33 -21.27
CA GLN A 14 -2.50 0.60 -20.40
C GLN A 14 -1.27 -0.12 -20.93
N TYR A 15 -0.14 0.57 -20.99
CA TYR A 15 1.16 -0.04 -21.22
C TYR A 15 2.02 0.13 -19.99
N GLU A 16 2.70 -0.92 -19.57
CA GLU A 16 3.65 -0.93 -18.48
C GLU A 16 4.93 -1.61 -18.98
N GLY A 17 6.03 -0.86 -19.05
CA GLY A 17 7.26 -1.43 -19.59
C GLY A 17 8.36 -0.40 -19.77
N ALA A 18 9.45 -0.84 -20.40
CA ALA A 18 10.52 0.05 -20.77
C ALA A 18 10.16 0.93 -21.98
N TRP A 19 10.72 2.13 -21.94
CA TRP A 19 10.58 3.19 -22.93
C TRP A 19 11.97 3.64 -23.37
N HIS A 20 12.09 3.87 -24.67
CA HIS A 20 13.28 4.45 -25.28
C HIS A 20 12.84 5.44 -26.36
N GLU A 21 13.29 6.69 -26.28
CA GLU A 21 12.93 7.76 -27.23
C GLU A 21 11.42 7.96 -27.40
N GLY A 22 10.64 7.75 -26.34
CA GLY A 22 9.17 7.85 -26.39
C GLY A 22 8.48 6.66 -27.08
N ARG A 23 9.23 5.61 -27.44
CA ARG A 23 8.70 4.36 -27.97
C ARG A 23 8.80 3.25 -26.93
N ARG A 24 7.90 2.29 -27.02
CA ARG A 24 7.93 1.05 -26.21
C ARG A 24 9.13 0.21 -26.65
N GLN A 25 10.00 -0.12 -25.71
CA GLN A 25 11.27 -0.81 -25.96
C GLN A 25 11.56 -1.79 -24.82
N GLY A 26 12.13 -2.96 -25.10
CA GLY A 26 12.46 -3.95 -24.08
C GLY A 26 11.22 -4.67 -23.53
N LEU A 27 11.33 -5.24 -22.33
CA LEU A 27 10.23 -5.97 -21.72
C LEU A 27 9.08 -5.02 -21.33
N GLY A 28 7.87 -5.39 -21.71
CA GLY A 28 6.66 -4.63 -21.40
C GLY A 28 5.38 -5.42 -21.56
N MET A 29 4.33 -4.93 -20.92
CA MET A 29 2.99 -5.49 -20.92
C MET A 29 2.00 -4.43 -21.37
N TYR A 30 1.17 -4.80 -22.34
CA TYR A 30 0.08 -3.98 -22.85
C TYR A 30 -1.25 -4.59 -22.47
N THR A 31 -2.01 -3.90 -21.64
CA THR A 31 -3.35 -4.28 -21.20
C THR A 31 -4.40 -3.51 -21.99
N PHE A 32 -5.28 -4.24 -22.65
CA PHE A 32 -6.43 -3.72 -23.36
C PHE A 32 -7.57 -3.41 -22.39
N ARG A 33 -8.50 -2.56 -22.83
CA ARG A 33 -9.66 -2.16 -22.01
C ARG A 33 -10.62 -3.31 -21.69
N ASN A 34 -10.55 -4.39 -22.48
CA ASN A 34 -11.33 -5.62 -22.29
C ASN A 34 -10.71 -6.52 -21.20
N GLY A 35 -9.56 -6.15 -20.62
CA GLY A 35 -8.83 -6.94 -19.63
C GLY A 35 -7.82 -7.93 -20.22
N GLU A 36 -7.77 -8.08 -21.54
CA GLU A 36 -6.75 -8.87 -22.22
C GLU A 36 -5.39 -8.18 -22.06
N ALA A 37 -4.32 -8.96 -21.87
CA ALA A 37 -2.97 -8.42 -21.72
C ALA A 37 -1.99 -9.18 -22.59
N GLN A 38 -1.11 -8.43 -23.26
CA GLN A 38 -0.03 -8.96 -24.08
C GLN A 38 1.30 -8.53 -23.46
N SER A 39 2.10 -9.49 -23.04
CA SER A 39 3.44 -9.26 -22.51
C SER A 39 4.49 -9.83 -23.45
N GLY A 40 5.64 -9.16 -23.52
CA GLY A 40 6.75 -9.64 -24.33
C GLY A 40 7.82 -8.57 -24.53
N HIS A 41 8.70 -8.83 -25.50
CA HIS A 41 9.75 -7.90 -25.88
C HIS A 41 9.23 -6.91 -26.92
N TRP A 42 9.33 -5.63 -26.63
CA TRP A 42 8.92 -4.53 -27.50
C TRP A 42 10.15 -3.96 -28.19
N GLN A 43 10.07 -3.73 -29.50
CA GLN A 43 11.12 -3.07 -30.26
C GLN A 43 10.50 -2.02 -31.15
N ASN A 44 10.91 -0.77 -30.98
CA ASN A 44 10.42 0.38 -31.74
C ASN A 44 8.89 0.55 -31.70
N GLY A 45 8.24 0.13 -30.62
CA GLY A 45 6.78 0.20 -30.48
C GLY A 45 6.02 -1.01 -31.01
N ILE A 46 6.71 -2.02 -31.54
CA ILE A 46 6.12 -3.28 -32.04
C ILE A 46 6.40 -4.37 -31.01
N LEU A 47 5.37 -5.11 -30.62
CA LEU A 47 5.54 -6.31 -29.82
C LEU A 47 6.14 -7.40 -30.72
N ASP A 48 7.26 -7.96 -30.31
CA ASP A 48 7.83 -9.13 -30.97
C ASP A 48 6.97 -10.36 -30.65
N THR A 49 5.90 -10.54 -31.45
CA THR A 49 4.92 -11.63 -31.30
C THR A 49 5.39 -12.95 -31.88
N LEU A 50 6.60 -13.02 -32.46
CA LEU A 50 7.18 -14.28 -32.97
C LEU A 50 7.39 -15.33 -31.87
N SER A 51 7.26 -14.92 -30.60
CA SER A 51 7.28 -15.80 -29.44
C SER A 51 5.90 -16.38 -29.07
N THR A 52 4.80 -15.86 -29.62
CA THR A 52 3.42 -16.19 -29.16
C THR A 52 2.62 -17.01 -30.17
N GLN A 53 2.94 -16.97 -31.48
CA GLN A 53 2.18 -17.70 -32.51
C GLN A 53 2.88 -18.92 -33.11
N SER A 54 3.92 -19.47 -32.46
CA SER A 54 4.36 -20.84 -32.76
C SER A 54 3.85 -21.79 -31.68
N SER A 55 2.52 -21.80 -31.50
CA SER A 55 1.81 -22.92 -30.87
C SER A 55 1.53 -23.97 -31.94
N VAL A 56 2.60 -24.47 -32.55
CA VAL A 56 2.62 -25.79 -33.19
C VAL A 56 3.29 -26.71 -32.18
N ILE A 57 2.44 -27.46 -31.48
CA ILE A 57 2.67 -28.77 -30.86
C ILE A 57 4.14 -29.07 -30.50
N GLY A 58 4.49 -28.91 -29.22
CA GLY A 58 5.58 -29.66 -28.59
C GLY A 58 6.98 -29.04 -28.56
N SER A 59 7.12 -27.73 -28.36
CA SER A 59 8.43 -27.08 -28.17
C SER A 59 8.59 -26.49 -26.76
N PRO A 60 9.77 -26.61 -26.09
CA PRO A 60 9.98 -26.29 -24.67
C PRO A 60 10.01 -24.78 -24.35
N VAL A 61 9.24 -23.95 -25.06
CA VAL A 61 9.19 -22.50 -24.93
C VAL A 61 8.01 -22.04 -24.04
N ALA A 62 7.29 -22.95 -23.39
CA ALA A 62 6.28 -22.60 -22.39
C ALA A 62 6.87 -21.99 -21.09
N VAL A 63 8.20 -21.95 -20.94
CA VAL A 63 8.87 -21.65 -19.66
C VAL A 63 9.19 -20.17 -19.46
N ASN A 64 9.11 -19.33 -20.51
CA ASN A 64 9.43 -17.90 -20.40
C ASN A 64 8.21 -17.05 -20.02
N HIS A 65 7.01 -17.40 -20.47
CA HIS A 65 5.77 -16.69 -20.12
C HIS A 65 5.44 -16.82 -18.63
N SER A 66 5.64 -18.01 -18.05
CA SER A 66 5.41 -18.26 -16.62
C SER A 66 6.36 -17.46 -15.74
N LYS A 67 7.62 -17.27 -16.16
CA LYS A 67 8.60 -16.49 -15.38
C LYS A 67 8.25 -15.01 -15.35
N VAL A 68 7.84 -14.43 -16.48
CA VAL A 68 7.42 -13.01 -16.54
C VAL A 68 6.14 -12.81 -15.75
N LEU A 69 5.13 -13.68 -15.91
CA LEU A 69 3.89 -13.61 -15.13
C LEU A 69 4.15 -13.76 -13.62
N ASN A 70 4.97 -14.73 -13.22
CA ASN A 70 5.32 -14.92 -11.82
C ASN A 70 6.10 -13.71 -11.27
N ALA A 71 7.05 -13.16 -12.03
CA ALA A 71 7.82 -11.98 -11.61
C ALA A 71 6.92 -10.74 -11.43
N VAL A 72 5.97 -10.52 -12.34
CA VAL A 72 5.00 -9.42 -12.24
C VAL A 72 4.04 -9.65 -11.07
N GLN A 73 3.58 -10.87 -10.85
CA GLN A 73 2.70 -11.23 -9.73
C GLN A 73 3.41 -11.10 -8.37
N GLU A 74 4.68 -11.50 -8.29
CA GLU A 74 5.54 -11.31 -7.12
C GLU A 74 5.79 -9.81 -6.86
N ALA A 75 6.11 -9.03 -7.90
CA ALA A 75 6.29 -7.58 -7.78
C ALA A 75 5.02 -6.88 -7.30
N ARG A 76 3.84 -7.29 -7.81
CA ARG A 76 2.54 -6.76 -7.36
C ARG A 76 2.25 -7.11 -5.91
N ARG A 77 2.45 -8.37 -5.52
CA ARG A 77 2.29 -8.84 -4.13
C ARG A 77 3.25 -8.11 -3.18
N ALA A 78 4.50 -7.87 -3.61
CA ALA A 78 5.47 -7.12 -2.84
C ALA A 78 5.07 -5.63 -2.70
N ALA A 79 4.54 -5.02 -3.76
CA ALA A 79 4.01 -3.66 -3.73
C ALA A 79 2.77 -3.54 -2.82
N GLU A 80 1.85 -4.51 -2.85
CA GLU A 80 0.70 -4.57 -1.93
C GLU A 80 1.15 -4.76 -0.47
N LYS A 81 2.14 -5.62 -0.23
CA LYS A 81 2.74 -5.79 1.09
C LYS A 81 3.47 -4.53 1.56
N ALA A 82 4.06 -3.76 0.66
CA ALA A 82 4.63 -2.45 0.96
C ALA A 82 3.55 -1.38 1.22
N PHE A 83 2.36 -1.51 0.63
CA PHE A 83 1.22 -0.66 0.96
C PHE A 83 0.65 -0.95 2.36
N ASP A 84 0.82 -2.19 2.87
CA ASP A 84 0.52 -2.55 4.26
C ASP A 84 1.43 -1.84 5.30
N VAL A 85 2.42 -1.05 4.86
CA VAL A 85 3.18 -0.14 5.73
C VAL A 85 2.27 0.94 6.36
N GLN A 86 1.07 1.19 5.82
CA GLN A 86 0.03 1.97 6.54
C GLN A 86 -0.37 1.36 7.89
N ARG A 87 -0.11 0.08 8.17
CA ARG A 87 -0.32 -0.53 9.51
C ARG A 87 0.74 -0.13 10.53
N VAL A 88 1.87 0.42 10.13
CA VAL A 88 2.85 0.98 11.09
C VAL A 88 2.22 2.19 11.78
N ASP A 89 1.52 3.05 11.04
CA ASP A 89 0.78 4.18 11.60
C ASP A 89 -0.31 3.73 12.58
N GLU A 90 -1.06 2.67 12.28
CA GLU A 90 -2.09 2.17 13.20
C GLU A 90 -1.49 1.59 14.49
N ARG A 91 -0.36 0.88 14.40
CA ARG A 91 0.34 0.33 15.57
C ARG A 91 0.94 1.44 16.44
N VAL A 92 1.53 2.46 15.82
CA VAL A 92 2.07 3.63 16.51
C VAL A 92 0.92 4.45 17.13
N ASN A 93 -0.16 4.70 16.39
CA ASN A 93 -1.34 5.41 16.90
C ASN A 93 -1.99 4.69 18.08
N LYS A 94 -2.09 3.34 18.03
CA LYS A 94 -2.60 2.54 19.15
C LYS A 94 -1.67 2.61 20.37
N ALA A 95 -0.35 2.57 20.17
CA ALA A 95 0.62 2.70 21.25
C ALA A 95 0.56 4.11 21.90
N VAL A 96 0.49 5.16 21.08
CA VAL A 96 0.35 6.55 21.53
C VAL A 96 -0.98 6.75 22.28
N ALA A 97 -2.09 6.21 21.78
CA ALA A 97 -3.38 6.28 22.45
C ALA A 97 -3.38 5.55 23.81
N ALA A 98 -2.75 4.37 23.89
CA ALA A 98 -2.60 3.63 25.14
C ALA A 98 -1.74 4.40 26.16
N ALA A 99 -0.62 4.98 25.73
CA ALA A 99 0.25 5.80 26.57
C ALA A 99 -0.48 7.05 27.10
N ASN A 100 -1.20 7.76 26.23
CA ASN A 100 -2.00 8.93 26.62
C ASN A 100 -3.11 8.57 27.60
N LYS A 101 -3.79 7.42 27.40
CA LYS A 101 -4.82 6.93 28.32
C LYS A 101 -4.22 6.64 29.70
N ALA A 102 -3.05 6.00 29.76
CA ALA A 102 -2.37 5.70 31.02
C ALA A 102 -1.91 6.98 31.75
N ALA A 103 -1.33 7.94 31.03
CA ALA A 103 -0.91 9.22 31.59
C ALA A 103 -2.10 10.02 32.16
N ASN A 104 -3.22 10.05 31.44
CA ASN A 104 -4.45 10.70 31.91
C ASN A 104 -5.04 10.00 33.14
N ALA A 105 -5.06 8.67 33.15
CA ALA A 105 -5.52 7.90 34.31
C ALA A 105 -4.65 8.17 35.55
N ALA A 106 -3.33 8.24 35.40
CA ALA A 106 -2.40 8.56 36.48
C ALA A 106 -2.63 9.99 37.02
N ARG A 107 -2.79 10.99 36.13
CA ARG A 107 -3.14 12.35 36.54
C ARG A 107 -4.44 12.39 37.33
N VAL A 108 -5.50 11.74 36.83
CA VAL A 108 -6.81 11.71 37.49
C VAL A 108 -6.72 11.00 38.84
N ALA A 109 -6.00 9.89 38.93
CA ALA A 109 -5.79 9.17 40.19
C ALA A 109 -5.02 10.02 41.20
N ALA A 110 -3.99 10.76 40.76
CA ALA A 110 -3.24 11.67 41.61
C ALA A 110 -4.11 12.82 42.13
N VAL A 111 -4.90 13.46 41.26
CA VAL A 111 -5.85 14.52 41.64
C VAL A 111 -6.91 13.98 42.61
N LYS A 112 -7.48 12.81 42.33
CA LYS A 112 -8.46 12.16 43.20
C LYS A 112 -7.86 11.80 44.56
N ALA A 113 -6.61 11.34 44.58
CA ALA A 113 -5.91 11.08 45.82
C ALA A 113 -5.65 12.38 46.59
N VAL A 114 -5.34 13.50 45.94
CA VAL A 114 -5.22 14.81 46.62
C VAL A 114 -6.58 15.25 47.19
N GLN A 115 -7.67 15.12 46.43
CA GLN A 115 -9.02 15.45 46.90
C GLN A 115 -9.44 14.60 48.12
N LYS A 116 -9.07 13.32 48.15
CA LYS A 116 -9.36 12.40 49.26
C LYS A 116 -8.54 12.70 50.52
N ARG A 117 -7.43 13.44 50.39
CA ARG A 117 -6.58 13.88 51.51
C ARG A 117 -7.07 15.16 52.17
N ILE A 118 -8.07 15.83 51.60
CA ILE A 118 -8.74 16.97 52.21
C ILE A 118 -9.90 16.36 53.04
N PRO A 119 -9.80 16.25 54.38
CA PRO A 119 -10.95 15.88 55.19
C PRO A 119 -11.98 16.99 55.01
N GLY A 120 -13.26 16.62 54.92
CA GLY A 120 -14.33 17.58 54.74
C GLY A 120 -14.17 18.74 55.72
N THR A 121 -14.01 19.95 55.19
CA THR A 121 -14.35 21.15 55.93
C THR A 121 -15.88 21.20 55.98
N ASN A 122 -16.44 20.32 56.80
CA ASN A 122 -17.80 20.44 57.30
C ASN A 122 -17.78 21.62 58.27
N TYR A 123 -17.87 22.83 57.73
CA TYR A 123 -18.16 24.01 58.53
C TYR A 123 -19.68 23.99 58.81
N GLU A 124 -20.11 23.10 59.71
CA GLU A 124 -21.30 23.35 60.51
C GLU A 124 -20.98 24.51 61.45
N ILE A 125 -21.27 25.72 60.99
CA ILE A 125 -21.28 26.91 61.82
C ILE A 125 -22.61 26.86 62.59
N PRO A 126 -22.62 26.77 63.94
CA PRO A 126 -23.86 26.90 64.68
C PRO A 126 -24.35 28.34 64.54
N ILE A 127 -25.55 28.49 63.99
CA ILE A 127 -26.31 29.75 63.99
C ILE A 127 -26.48 30.25 65.43
N PRO A 128 -25.99 31.45 65.79
CA PRO A 128 -26.35 32.08 67.04
C PRO A 128 -27.81 32.51 66.96
N ILE A 129 -28.59 32.04 67.92
CA ILE A 129 -29.91 32.57 68.25
C ILE A 129 -29.76 33.98 68.81
N GLU A 130 -30.23 34.98 68.04
CA GLU A 130 -30.70 36.26 68.57
C GLU A 130 -31.93 36.72 67.78
#